data_AF-A0A7S3CHS2-F1
#
_entry.id   AF-A0A7S3CHS2-F1
#
_cell.length_a   1.000
_cell.length_b   1.000
_cell.length_c   1.000
_cell.angle_alpha   90.00
_cell.angle_beta   90.00
_cell.angle_gamma   90.00
#
_symmetry.space_group_name_H-M   'P 1'
#
loop_
_entity.id
_entity.type
_entity.pdbx_description
1 polymer ?
#
loop_
_entity_poly.entity_id
_entity_poly.type
_entity_poly.pdbx_seq_one_letter_code
_entity_poly.pdbx_strand_id
1 'polypeptide(L)'
;TSNIPEIAPFLCYITVGLPLPISTVLILCVDLGTDMVPAISLAYEEKESDIMDRPPRNAATDRLVNRRLISFAYLQIGVMQALAGFYTYFMVLNDYGYAPRILMQQGLGWDYSSLMCVLDDAGTPLRCGYGCETVEDPGLSEKWAPCQAGCEAPTIGFGNPFTEFTDAGFRGFNSSLGDNATEATCGRSCAWYEANKANPMVVGTPLMTEADVAMFEATCAGVNASMLGFPYSETDGSVNRGQAFGIRKTADPGAFYWWNGQQQYFPNNAYQSNALRYAQTSYFVSIIVVQWADLLIAKTRKLSIFEQGMRNGFMNFGLCFETVLGILLVYLPFLNSVFSTRPLYVLHWFPGVPWSILIFVYDEIRKMLIRQNPGGWLEEHTYWQ
;
A
#
# COMPACT_ATOMS: atom_id res chain seq x y z
N THR A 1 2.44 -0.59 -22.07
CA THR A 1 3.44 -1.31 -21.23
C THR A 1 2.94 -1.50 -19.79
N SER A 2 1.94 -0.71 -19.39
CA SER A 2 1.15 -0.69 -18.15
C SER A 2 0.80 -2.05 -17.52
N ASN A 3 0.62 -3.11 -18.31
CA ASN A 3 0.26 -4.45 -17.79
C ASN A 3 1.23 -5.02 -16.73
N ILE A 4 2.51 -4.63 -16.71
CA ILE A 4 3.45 -5.10 -15.69
C ILE A 4 3.35 -4.36 -14.35
N PRO A 5 3.35 -3.02 -14.28
CA PRO A 5 3.04 -2.33 -13.03
C PRO A 5 1.64 -2.66 -12.48
N GLU A 6 0.72 -3.19 -13.28
CA GLU A 6 -0.58 -3.70 -12.79
C GLU A 6 -0.50 -5.13 -12.22
N ILE A 7 0.20 -6.05 -12.90
CA ILE A 7 0.30 -7.47 -12.50
C ILE A 7 1.31 -7.69 -11.36
N ALA A 8 2.44 -6.97 -11.36
CA ALA A 8 3.51 -7.16 -10.38
C ALA A 8 3.06 -6.93 -8.92
N PRO A 9 2.21 -5.93 -8.58
CA PRO A 9 1.55 -5.79 -7.29
C PRO A 9 0.86 -7.06 -6.78
N PHE A 10 0.05 -7.74 -7.61
CA PHE A 10 -0.60 -8.99 -7.22
C PHE A 10 0.38 -10.14 -7.04
N LEU A 11 1.39 -10.24 -7.92
CA LEU A 11 2.43 -11.26 -7.77
C LEU A 11 3.21 -11.06 -6.46
N CYS A 12 3.57 -9.84 -6.09
CA CYS A 12 4.24 -9.54 -4.82
C CYS A 12 3.30 -9.69 -3.61
N TYR A 13 2.01 -9.39 -3.74
CA TYR A 13 1.00 -9.67 -2.71
C TYR A 13 0.90 -11.17 -2.41
N ILE A 14 0.98 -12.04 -3.43
CA ILE A 14 0.90 -13.50 -3.25
C ILE A 14 2.24 -14.11 -2.81
N THR A 15 3.36 -13.70 -3.42
CA THR A 15 4.67 -14.36 -3.23
C THR A 15 5.49 -13.80 -2.07
N VAL A 16 5.50 -12.48 -1.90
CA VAL A 16 6.22 -11.78 -0.82
C VAL A 16 5.28 -11.48 0.34
N GLY A 17 3.96 -11.51 0.10
CA GLY A 17 2.95 -11.16 1.10
C GLY A 17 3.02 -9.70 1.51
N LEU A 18 3.34 -8.78 0.59
CA LEU A 18 3.20 -7.34 0.86
C LEU A 18 1.71 -6.97 0.99
N PRO A 19 1.34 -5.91 1.72
CA PRO A 19 0.01 -5.30 1.59
C PRO A 19 -0.25 -4.89 0.14
N LEU A 20 -1.52 -4.88 -0.28
CA LEU A 20 -1.88 -4.78 -1.69
C LEU A 20 -1.48 -3.41 -2.29
N PRO A 21 -0.49 -3.33 -3.22
CA PRO A 21 0.04 -2.03 -3.66
C PRO A 21 -0.87 -1.23 -4.59
N ILE A 22 -1.80 -1.89 -5.30
CA ILE A 22 -2.84 -1.24 -6.12
C ILE A 22 -4.12 -2.09 -6.08
N SER A 23 -5.29 -1.45 -6.05
CA SER A 23 -6.57 -2.15 -6.08
C SER A 23 -6.99 -2.50 -7.51
N THR A 24 -7.82 -3.54 -7.67
CA THR A 24 -8.42 -3.89 -8.98
C THR A 24 -9.18 -2.72 -9.62
N VAL A 25 -9.84 -1.91 -8.79
CA VAL A 25 -10.60 -0.73 -9.21
C VAL A 25 -9.68 0.34 -9.82
N LEU A 26 -8.49 0.54 -9.25
CA LEU A 26 -7.50 1.49 -9.79
C LEU A 26 -6.87 0.99 -11.09
N ILE A 27 -6.67 -0.32 -11.26
CA ILE A 27 -6.21 -0.90 -12.54
C ILE A 27 -7.24 -0.63 -13.64
N LEU A 28 -8.54 -0.84 -13.37
CA LEU A 28 -9.60 -0.50 -14.32
C LEU A 28 -9.64 1.01 -14.67
N CYS A 29 -9.22 1.89 -13.75
CA CYS A 29 -9.07 3.32 -14.04
C CYS A 29 -7.89 3.62 -14.97
N VAL A 30 -6.83 2.81 -14.92
CA VAL A 30 -5.70 2.89 -15.85
C VAL A 30 -6.14 2.41 -17.24
N ASP A 31 -6.50 1.13 -17.34
CA ASP A 31 -6.86 0.46 -18.60
C ASP A 31 -7.97 1.16 -19.40
N LEU A 32 -9.07 1.52 -18.73
CA LEU A 32 -10.28 2.04 -19.37
C LEU A 32 -10.38 3.58 -19.32
N GLY A 33 -9.59 4.22 -18.45
CA GLY A 33 -9.66 5.65 -18.19
C GLY A 33 -8.47 6.41 -18.77
N THR A 34 -7.30 6.30 -18.14
CA THR A 34 -6.13 7.11 -18.49
C THR A 34 -5.50 6.69 -19.81
N ASP A 35 -5.33 5.39 -20.07
CA ASP A 35 -4.52 4.90 -21.20
C ASP A 35 -5.25 5.00 -22.54
N MET A 36 -6.59 5.05 -22.53
CA MET A 36 -7.39 4.92 -23.75
C MET A 36 -7.17 6.09 -24.74
N VAL A 37 -7.18 7.34 -24.27
CA VAL A 37 -6.98 8.52 -25.14
C VAL A 37 -5.52 8.64 -25.64
N PRO A 38 -4.49 8.52 -24.77
CA PRO A 38 -3.09 8.35 -25.17
C PRO A 38 -2.89 7.27 -26.25
N ALA A 39 -3.41 6.06 -26.06
CA ALA A 39 -3.25 4.96 -27.00
C ALA A 39 -3.91 5.23 -28.37
N ILE A 40 -5.12 5.81 -28.39
CA ILE A 40 -5.79 6.22 -29.64
C ILE A 40 -4.99 7.34 -30.33
N SER A 41 -4.29 8.20 -29.59
CA SER A 41 -3.54 9.32 -30.16
C SER A 41 -2.33 8.92 -31.01
N LEU A 42 -1.72 7.77 -30.71
CA LEU A 42 -0.61 7.20 -31.47
C LEU A 42 -1.05 6.75 -32.89
N ALA A 43 -2.35 6.54 -33.13
CA ALA A 43 -2.87 6.24 -34.46
C ALA A 43 -2.82 7.44 -35.44
N TYR A 44 -2.63 8.65 -34.92
CA TYR A 44 -2.52 9.90 -35.70
C TYR A 44 -1.06 10.30 -35.98
N GLU A 45 -0.09 9.44 -35.70
CA GLU A 45 1.33 9.78 -35.83
C GLU A 45 1.83 9.71 -37.29
N GLU A 46 2.72 10.64 -37.67
CA GLU A 46 3.28 10.72 -39.02
C GLU A 46 4.36 9.64 -39.28
N LYS A 47 4.63 9.36 -40.56
CA LYS A 47 5.63 8.36 -40.97
C LYS A 47 7.05 8.79 -40.55
N GLU A 48 7.80 7.89 -39.90
CA GLU A 48 9.22 8.10 -39.54
C GLU A 48 10.16 8.09 -40.76
N SER A 49 9.79 7.41 -41.85
CA SER A 49 10.56 7.33 -43.10
C SER A 49 9.62 7.06 -44.26
N ASP A 50 10.10 7.14 -45.51
CA ASP A 50 9.19 6.89 -46.62
C ASP A 50 8.78 5.41 -46.71
N ILE A 51 7.53 5.17 -46.34
CA ILE A 51 6.87 3.88 -46.36
C ILE A 51 6.64 3.35 -47.78
N MET A 52 6.75 4.19 -48.81
CA MET A 52 6.56 3.80 -50.21
C MET A 52 7.83 3.19 -50.85
N ASP A 53 9.02 3.49 -50.31
CA ASP A 53 10.30 3.00 -50.83
C ASP A 53 10.66 1.59 -50.33
N ARG A 54 9.96 1.09 -49.31
CA ARG A 54 10.20 -0.24 -48.72
C ARG A 54 9.28 -1.30 -49.34
N PRO A 55 9.75 -2.55 -49.53
CA PRO A 55 8.90 -3.62 -50.06
C PRO A 55 7.73 -3.95 -49.11
N PRO A 56 6.63 -4.53 -49.63
CA PRO A 56 5.52 -5.02 -48.80
C PRO A 56 6.01 -6.01 -47.73
N ARG A 57 5.50 -5.88 -46.49
CA ARG A 57 5.91 -6.76 -45.38
C ARG A 57 5.56 -8.22 -45.67
N ASN A 58 6.41 -9.13 -45.21
CA ASN A 58 6.12 -10.56 -45.29
C ASN A 58 5.29 -11.00 -44.08
N ALA A 59 4.05 -11.44 -44.33
CA ALA A 59 3.11 -11.84 -43.28
C ALA A 59 3.57 -13.06 -42.44
N ALA A 60 4.50 -13.88 -42.93
CA ALA A 60 5.02 -15.03 -42.20
C ALA A 60 6.08 -14.65 -41.16
N THR A 61 6.97 -13.70 -41.49
CA THR A 61 8.11 -13.28 -40.67
C THR A 61 7.80 -12.04 -39.84
N ASP A 62 7.17 -11.02 -40.45
CA ASP A 62 7.04 -9.69 -39.89
C ASP A 62 5.65 -9.60 -39.23
N ARG A 63 5.49 -10.13 -38.02
CA ARG A 63 4.19 -10.10 -37.33
C ARG A 63 3.96 -8.73 -36.69
N LEU A 64 2.70 -8.38 -36.40
CA LEU A 64 2.37 -7.14 -35.65
C LEU A 64 2.94 -7.17 -34.22
N VAL A 65 2.87 -8.34 -33.57
CA VAL A 65 3.44 -8.57 -32.25
C VAL A 65 4.56 -9.59 -32.39
N ASN A 66 5.80 -9.11 -32.22
CA ASN A 66 7.02 -9.91 -32.31
C ASN A 66 7.61 -10.13 -30.92
N ARG A 67 8.41 -11.20 -30.75
CA ARG A 67 9.14 -11.46 -29.49
C ARG A 67 10.05 -10.28 -29.07
N ARG A 68 10.58 -9.53 -30.03
CA ARG A 68 11.37 -8.30 -29.82
C ARG A 68 10.56 -7.21 -29.10
N LEU A 69 9.35 -6.91 -29.62
CA LEU A 69 8.41 -5.97 -29.01
C LEU A 69 8.04 -6.40 -27.59
N ILE A 70 7.69 -7.68 -27.39
CA ILE A 70 7.36 -8.21 -26.06
C ILE A 70 8.58 -8.05 -25.12
N SER A 71 9.78 -8.45 -25.54
CA SER A 71 10.98 -8.35 -24.70
C SER A 71 11.33 -6.91 -24.30
N PHE A 72 11.12 -5.94 -25.19
CA PHE A 72 11.32 -4.53 -24.89
C PHE A 72 10.20 -3.99 -23.98
N ALA A 73 8.95 -4.11 -24.40
CA ALA A 73 7.79 -3.54 -23.73
C ALA A 73 7.57 -4.12 -22.33
N TYR A 74 7.70 -5.45 -22.19
CA TYR A 74 7.49 -6.16 -20.94
C TYR A 74 8.79 -6.16 -20.10
N LEU A 75 9.86 -6.84 -20.55
CA LEU A 75 11.01 -7.12 -19.69
C LEU A 75 11.91 -5.90 -19.39
N GLN A 76 11.80 -4.81 -20.16
CA GLN A 76 12.59 -3.59 -19.95
C GLN A 76 11.71 -2.46 -19.43
N ILE A 77 10.80 -1.94 -20.26
CA ILE A 77 10.00 -0.75 -19.90
C ILE A 77 9.02 -1.06 -18.75
N GLY A 78 8.21 -2.10 -18.88
CA GLY A 78 7.23 -2.49 -17.85
C GLY A 78 7.87 -2.81 -16.49
N VAL A 79 9.08 -3.39 -16.47
CA VAL A 79 9.82 -3.61 -15.22
C VAL A 79 10.26 -2.28 -14.59
N MET A 80 10.76 -1.32 -15.37
CA MET A 80 11.10 0.01 -14.84
C MET A 80 9.87 0.77 -14.31
N GLN A 81 8.72 0.64 -14.98
CA GLN A 81 7.46 1.21 -14.50
C GLN A 81 6.98 0.55 -13.19
N ALA A 82 7.07 -0.77 -13.06
CA ALA A 82 6.72 -1.46 -11.82
C ALA A 82 7.65 -1.06 -10.67
N LEU A 83 8.95 -0.93 -10.91
CA LEU A 83 9.91 -0.44 -9.91
C LEU A 83 9.60 0.99 -9.48
N ALA A 84 9.17 1.86 -10.41
CA ALA A 84 8.69 3.21 -10.09
C ALA A 84 7.49 3.17 -9.13
N GLY A 85 6.45 2.40 -9.49
CA GLY A 85 5.26 2.22 -8.65
C GLY A 85 5.62 1.71 -7.25
N PHE A 86 6.40 0.62 -7.15
CA PHE A 86 6.84 0.08 -5.87
C PHE A 86 7.68 1.07 -5.05
N TYR A 87 8.57 1.84 -5.69
CA TYR A 87 9.35 2.88 -5.03
C TYR A 87 8.45 3.93 -4.39
N THR A 88 7.42 4.42 -5.10
CA THR A 88 6.47 5.40 -4.54
C THR A 88 5.64 4.82 -3.40
N TYR A 89 5.16 3.58 -3.55
CA TYR A 89 4.38 2.86 -2.53
C TYR A 89 5.18 2.66 -1.23
N PHE A 90 6.44 2.23 -1.34
CA PHE A 90 7.32 2.07 -0.18
C PHE A 90 7.69 3.40 0.48
N MET A 91 7.90 4.46 -0.31
CA MET A 91 8.16 5.80 0.21
C MET A 91 6.96 6.34 0.99
N VAL A 92 5.75 6.25 0.42
CA VAL A 92 4.53 6.76 1.08
C VAL A 92 4.21 5.97 2.35
N LEU A 93 4.31 4.63 2.34
CA LEU A 93 4.14 3.85 3.57
C LEU A 93 5.19 4.20 4.64
N ASN A 94 6.44 4.46 4.24
CA ASN A 94 7.49 4.88 5.16
C ASN A 94 7.17 6.24 5.80
N ASP A 95 6.63 7.20 5.04
CA ASP A 95 6.20 8.51 5.56
C ASP A 95 5.04 8.41 6.57
N TYR A 96 4.15 7.41 6.42
CA TYR A 96 3.13 7.06 7.42
C TYR A 96 3.67 6.17 8.57
N GLY A 97 4.98 5.96 8.65
CA GLY A 97 5.66 5.24 9.73
C GLY A 97 5.83 3.73 9.51
N TYR A 98 5.43 3.18 8.35
CA TYR A 98 5.59 1.76 8.02
C TYR A 98 6.81 1.52 7.12
N ALA A 99 7.96 1.29 7.76
CA ALA A 99 9.23 1.09 7.06
C ALA A 99 9.19 -0.14 6.09
N PRO A 100 9.82 -0.09 4.90
CA PRO A 100 9.72 -1.17 3.92
C PRO A 100 10.16 -2.56 4.42
N ARG A 101 11.11 -2.60 5.37
CA ARG A 101 11.61 -3.84 5.99
C ARG A 101 10.56 -4.61 6.79
N ILE A 102 9.55 -3.92 7.36
CA ILE A 102 8.53 -4.57 8.20
C ILE A 102 7.30 -5.06 7.42
N LEU A 103 7.14 -4.63 6.18
CA LEU A 103 5.98 -4.95 5.34
C LEU A 103 5.98 -6.38 4.77
N MET A 104 7.12 -7.09 4.83
CA MET A 104 7.25 -8.42 4.22
C MET A 104 6.36 -9.45 4.91
N GLN A 105 5.57 -10.15 4.09
CA GLN A 105 4.60 -11.17 4.48
C GLN A 105 3.58 -10.71 5.56
N GLN A 106 3.14 -9.44 5.50
CA GLN A 106 2.07 -8.87 6.34
C GLN A 106 0.72 -8.66 5.61
N GLY A 107 0.66 -8.82 4.29
CA GLY A 107 -0.46 -8.34 3.47
C GLY A 107 -1.81 -8.98 3.77
N LEU A 108 -1.86 -10.28 4.06
CA LEU A 108 -3.12 -11.01 4.32
C LEU A 108 -3.84 -10.55 5.60
N GLY A 109 -3.13 -10.00 6.58
CA GLY A 109 -3.70 -9.51 7.84
C GLY A 109 -3.94 -7.99 7.88
N TRP A 110 -3.58 -7.27 6.82
CA TRP A 110 -3.42 -5.81 6.88
C TRP A 110 -4.72 -5.03 7.07
N ASP A 111 -5.84 -5.49 6.50
CA ASP A 111 -7.15 -4.83 6.69
C ASP A 111 -7.96 -5.39 7.88
N TYR A 112 -7.48 -6.45 8.54
CA TYR A 112 -8.22 -7.14 9.61
C TYR A 112 -7.63 -6.90 11.00
N SER A 113 -6.32 -6.70 11.10
CA SER A 113 -5.59 -6.60 12.37
C SER A 113 -4.58 -5.46 12.35
N SER A 114 -4.43 -4.80 13.49
CA SER A 114 -3.37 -3.80 13.69
C SER A 114 -2.01 -4.48 13.80
N LEU A 115 -1.02 -3.97 13.08
CA LEU A 115 0.35 -4.48 13.08
C LEU A 115 1.01 -4.27 14.45
N MET A 116 1.63 -5.33 14.96
CA MET A 116 2.44 -5.28 16.18
C MET A 116 3.91 -5.52 15.83
N CYS A 117 4.83 -4.78 16.44
CA CYS A 117 6.26 -4.82 16.15
C CYS A 117 7.13 -4.90 17.40
N VAL A 118 8.29 -5.54 17.28
CA VAL A 118 9.40 -5.49 18.26
C VAL A 118 10.45 -4.47 17.78
N LEU A 119 11.01 -3.72 18.72
CA LEU A 119 12.11 -2.78 18.48
C LEU A 119 13.48 -3.43 18.66
N ASP A 120 14.44 -2.91 17.90
CA ASP A 120 15.88 -3.04 18.18
C ASP A 120 16.31 -1.97 19.22
N ASP A 121 17.50 -2.11 19.81
CA ASP A 121 18.05 -1.20 20.84
C ASP A 121 18.09 0.29 20.41
N ALA A 122 18.11 0.53 19.09
CA ALA A 122 18.07 1.86 18.48
C ALA A 122 16.66 2.47 18.32
N GLY A 123 15.61 1.82 18.87
CA GLY A 123 14.21 2.28 18.72
C GLY A 123 13.61 2.05 17.32
N THR A 124 14.24 1.20 16.51
CA THR A 124 13.81 0.89 15.14
C THR A 124 13.04 -0.43 15.06
N PRO A 125 11.86 -0.52 14.42
CA PRO A 125 11.10 -1.77 14.36
C PRO A 125 11.83 -2.80 13.51
N LEU A 126 12.05 -3.99 14.07
CA LEU A 126 12.86 -5.07 13.50
C LEU A 126 11.99 -6.16 12.86
N ARG A 127 11.02 -6.66 13.61
CA ARG A 127 10.07 -7.73 13.21
C ARG A 127 8.66 -7.35 13.63
N CYS A 128 7.69 -7.75 12.81
CA CYS A 128 6.29 -7.45 13.05
C CYS A 128 5.37 -8.61 12.66
N GLY A 129 4.18 -8.65 13.24
CA GLY A 129 3.14 -9.65 13.00
C GLY A 129 1.78 -9.22 13.55
N TYR A 130 0.88 -10.20 13.70
CA TYR A 130 -0.50 -10.04 14.14
C TYR A 130 -0.84 -11.04 15.25
N GLY A 131 -1.24 -10.56 16.43
CA GLY A 131 -1.45 -11.41 17.61
C GLY A 131 -0.13 -11.88 18.25
N CYS A 132 -0.20 -12.76 19.26
CA CYS A 132 0.96 -13.19 20.05
C CYS A 132 1.41 -14.62 19.73
N GLU A 133 2.71 -14.89 19.81
CA GLU A 133 3.28 -16.25 19.71
C GLU A 133 3.12 -17.03 21.03
N THR A 134 2.82 -18.34 20.95
CA THR A 134 2.78 -19.22 22.11
C THR A 134 4.16 -19.84 22.35
N VAL A 135 4.80 -19.50 23.47
CA VAL A 135 6.11 -20.07 23.84
C VAL A 135 5.97 -21.57 24.18
N GLU A 136 6.79 -22.42 23.55
CA GLU A 136 6.97 -23.82 23.94
C GLU A 136 8.18 -23.95 24.88
N ASP A 137 7.96 -24.04 26.19
CA ASP A 137 9.01 -24.30 27.19
C ASP A 137 8.59 -25.49 28.11
N PRO A 138 9.41 -26.55 28.30
CA PRO A 138 8.94 -27.79 28.94
C PRO A 138 8.81 -27.74 30.47
N GLY A 139 9.27 -26.66 31.12
CA GLY A 139 9.37 -26.55 32.58
C GLY A 139 8.34 -25.65 33.26
N LEU A 140 7.56 -24.87 32.50
CA LEU A 140 6.56 -23.93 32.99
C LEU A 140 5.20 -24.26 32.35
N SER A 141 4.16 -24.42 33.16
CA SER A 141 2.77 -24.54 32.66
C SER A 141 2.19 -23.19 32.20
N GLU A 142 3.01 -22.16 32.08
CA GLU A 142 2.62 -20.81 31.67
C GLU A 142 2.66 -20.68 30.16
N LYS A 143 1.69 -21.32 29.51
CA LYS A 143 1.45 -21.29 28.05
C LYS A 143 1.00 -19.91 27.52
N TRP A 144 1.18 -18.85 28.32
CA TRP A 144 0.43 -17.60 28.27
C TRP A 144 1.26 -16.39 28.74
N ALA A 145 2.57 -16.37 28.47
CA ALA A 145 3.34 -15.12 28.57
C ALA A 145 2.78 -14.13 27.53
N PRO A 146 2.04 -13.08 27.92
CA PRO A 146 1.50 -12.13 26.96
C PRO A 146 2.64 -11.24 26.46
N CYS A 147 2.42 -10.48 25.38
CA CYS A 147 3.23 -9.29 25.14
C CYS A 147 3.08 -8.36 26.36
N GLN A 148 4.12 -8.28 27.21
CA GLN A 148 4.00 -7.76 28.59
C GLN A 148 3.54 -6.30 28.69
N ALA A 149 3.63 -5.53 27.60
CA ALA A 149 3.21 -4.12 27.50
C ALA A 149 2.01 -3.89 26.56
N GLY A 150 1.29 -4.94 26.16
CA GLY A 150 0.38 -4.90 25.00
C GLY A 150 -0.96 -4.17 25.14
N CYS A 151 -1.43 -3.83 26.36
CA CYS A 151 -2.77 -3.24 26.57
C CYS A 151 -2.81 -1.99 27.51
N GLU A 152 -1.71 -1.26 27.71
CA GLU A 152 -1.66 -0.23 28.76
C GLU A 152 -2.48 1.05 28.46
N ALA A 153 -3.59 1.27 29.17
CA ALA A 153 -4.43 2.47 29.02
C ALA A 153 -4.03 3.63 29.97
N PRO A 154 -3.92 4.90 29.49
CA PRO A 154 -3.49 6.04 30.30
C PRO A 154 -4.63 6.82 30.98
N THR A 155 -4.29 7.62 32.01
CA THR A 155 -5.23 8.46 32.78
C THR A 155 -5.28 9.92 32.30
N ILE A 156 -6.35 10.65 32.66
CA ILE A 156 -6.76 11.89 32.01
C ILE A 156 -5.98 13.13 32.49
N GLY A 157 -5.25 13.80 31.58
CA GLY A 157 -4.76 15.16 31.80
C GLY A 157 -3.85 15.71 30.68
N PHE A 158 -4.21 16.87 30.11
CA PHE A 158 -3.44 17.72 29.17
C PHE A 158 -3.27 17.26 27.70
N GLY A 159 -4.06 17.88 26.81
CA GLY A 159 -3.48 19.03 26.09
C GLY A 159 -2.92 18.89 24.66
N ASN A 160 -2.98 17.74 23.97
CA ASN A 160 -2.72 17.70 22.51
C ASN A 160 -3.36 16.45 21.85
N PRO A 161 -3.92 16.51 20.61
CA PRO A 161 -4.67 15.36 20.04
C PRO A 161 -3.83 14.24 19.42
N PHE A 162 -2.49 14.32 19.49
CA PHE A 162 -1.57 13.48 18.69
C PHE A 162 -0.31 13.01 19.44
N THR A 163 -0.34 12.99 20.77
CA THR A 163 0.75 12.48 21.63
C THR A 163 0.17 11.69 22.78
N GLU A 164 0.59 10.43 22.93
CA GLU A 164 0.18 9.50 23.98
C GLU A 164 1.42 8.77 24.50
N PHE A 165 1.56 8.36 25.77
CA PHE A 165 1.44 9.02 27.09
C PHE A 165 1.93 7.97 28.12
N THR A 166 2.46 8.43 29.25
CA THR A 166 3.23 7.65 30.26
C THR A 166 2.40 7.32 31.52
N ASP A 167 2.68 6.32 32.36
CA ASP A 167 3.87 5.44 32.44
C ASP A 167 3.57 4.02 33.02
N ALA A 168 2.29 3.67 33.20
CA ALA A 168 1.81 2.40 33.76
C ALA A 168 0.35 2.14 33.33
N GLY A 169 -0.03 0.91 33.00
CA GLY A 169 -1.40 0.66 32.57
C GLY A 169 -1.94 -0.79 32.59
N PHE A 170 -3.09 -0.88 31.92
CA PHE A 170 -4.09 -1.93 31.99
C PHE A 170 -3.74 -3.27 31.29
N ARG A 171 -4.51 -4.32 31.60
CA ARG A 171 -4.45 -5.68 31.01
C ARG A 171 -5.88 -6.14 30.69
N GLY A 172 -6.15 -6.63 29.48
CA GLY A 172 -7.50 -7.06 29.08
C GLY A 172 -7.96 -8.40 29.71
N PHE A 173 -9.22 -8.84 29.45
CA PHE A 173 -9.78 -10.09 30.02
C PHE A 173 -10.63 -10.93 29.03
N ASN A 174 -10.71 -12.24 29.29
CA ASN A 174 -11.62 -13.18 28.62
C ASN A 174 -12.81 -13.58 29.51
N SER A 175 -13.91 -14.02 28.91
CA SER A 175 -15.19 -14.38 29.55
C SER A 175 -15.42 -15.90 29.64
N SER A 176 -14.36 -16.70 29.74
CA SER A 176 -14.48 -18.13 30.08
C SER A 176 -14.75 -18.27 31.59
N LEU A 177 -16.04 -18.29 31.98
CA LEU A 177 -16.44 -18.56 33.37
C LEU A 177 -16.03 -19.99 33.77
N GLY A 178 -14.89 -20.11 34.45
CA GLY A 178 -14.35 -21.35 35.00
C GLY A 178 -12.95 -21.10 35.56
N ASP A 179 -12.50 -21.96 36.48
CA ASP A 179 -11.32 -21.74 37.35
C ASP A 179 -9.94 -21.66 36.63
N ASN A 180 -9.91 -21.64 35.30
CA ASN A 180 -8.71 -21.58 34.46
C ASN A 180 -8.69 -20.34 33.52
N ALA A 181 -9.20 -19.20 33.96
CA ALA A 181 -9.22 -17.96 33.17
C ALA A 181 -7.83 -17.29 33.12
N THR A 182 -7.10 -17.43 32.00
CA THR A 182 -5.68 -16.99 31.88
C THR A 182 -5.34 -16.31 30.54
N GLU A 183 -6.23 -15.47 30.01
CA GLU A 183 -5.98 -14.72 28.76
C GLU A 183 -6.31 -13.22 28.90
N ALA A 184 -5.31 -12.37 28.61
CA ALA A 184 -5.52 -10.94 28.44
C ALA A 184 -5.78 -10.59 26.97
N THR A 185 -6.98 -10.10 26.65
CA THR A 185 -7.37 -9.74 25.28
C THR A 185 -7.63 -8.23 25.14
N CYS A 186 -6.69 -7.48 24.56
CA CYS A 186 -6.83 -6.03 24.35
C CYS A 186 -7.91 -5.73 23.30
N GLY A 187 -9.04 -5.10 23.69
CA GLY A 187 -10.08 -4.70 22.74
C GLY A 187 -11.52 -5.13 23.07
N ARG A 188 -11.98 -5.03 24.32
CA ARG A 188 -13.40 -5.18 24.69
C ARG A 188 -14.11 -3.81 24.61
N SER A 189 -15.34 -3.76 24.09
CA SER A 189 -16.07 -2.50 23.86
C SER A 189 -16.80 -1.97 25.11
N CYS A 190 -17.20 -0.69 25.10
CA CYS A 190 -18.07 -0.14 26.15
C CYS A 190 -19.36 -0.94 26.35
N ALA A 191 -19.95 -1.48 25.28
CA ALA A 191 -21.13 -2.33 25.37
C ALA A 191 -20.84 -3.68 26.08
N TRP A 192 -19.65 -4.26 25.87
CA TRP A 192 -19.23 -5.46 26.59
C TRP A 192 -19.06 -5.19 28.09
N TYR A 193 -18.45 -4.07 28.47
CA TYR A 193 -18.31 -3.67 29.87
C TYR A 193 -19.67 -3.43 30.53
N GLU A 194 -20.55 -2.65 29.90
CA GLU A 194 -21.90 -2.39 30.44
C GLU A 194 -22.70 -3.69 30.67
N ALA A 195 -22.51 -4.70 29.81
CA ALA A 195 -23.11 -6.03 29.97
C ALA A 195 -22.46 -6.90 31.07
N ASN A 196 -21.21 -6.61 31.49
CA ASN A 196 -20.43 -7.45 32.40
C ASN A 196 -20.06 -6.79 33.75
N LYS A 197 -20.26 -5.48 33.92
CA LYS A 197 -19.92 -4.75 35.17
C LYS A 197 -20.66 -5.22 36.41
N ALA A 198 -21.80 -5.90 36.24
CA ALA A 198 -22.56 -6.54 37.33
C ALA A 198 -22.08 -7.97 37.67
N ASN A 199 -21.07 -8.50 36.98
CA ASN A 199 -20.60 -9.88 37.17
C ASN A 199 -19.50 -9.94 38.25
N PRO A 200 -19.73 -10.62 39.39
CA PRO A 200 -18.76 -10.71 40.49
C PRO A 200 -17.53 -11.60 40.17
N MET A 201 -17.52 -12.29 39.03
CA MET A 201 -16.31 -12.98 38.52
C MET A 201 -15.39 -12.05 37.70
N VAL A 202 -15.80 -10.80 37.46
CA VAL A 202 -15.03 -9.81 36.68
C VAL A 202 -14.49 -8.74 37.62
N VAL A 203 -15.38 -8.01 38.30
CA VAL A 203 -15.04 -6.84 39.13
C VAL A 203 -14.53 -7.26 40.52
N GLY A 204 -13.44 -6.65 40.99
CA GLY A 204 -12.86 -6.92 42.33
C GLY A 204 -11.92 -8.13 42.37
N THR A 205 -11.47 -8.59 41.20
CA THR A 205 -10.48 -9.66 41.05
C THR A 205 -9.06 -9.08 40.97
N PRO A 206 -7.99 -9.86 41.19
CA PRO A 206 -6.62 -9.42 40.89
C PRO A 206 -6.36 -9.22 39.38
N LEU A 207 -7.37 -9.53 38.56
CA LEU A 207 -7.42 -9.24 37.13
C LEU A 207 -7.94 -7.80 36.95
N MET A 208 -9.18 -7.48 37.32
CA MET A 208 -9.77 -6.13 37.19
C MET A 208 -9.86 -5.41 38.54
N THR A 209 -8.96 -4.43 38.76
CA THR A 209 -8.91 -3.66 40.01
C THR A 209 -9.98 -2.56 40.05
N GLU A 210 -10.28 -2.04 41.26
CA GLU A 210 -11.23 -0.93 41.43
C GLU A 210 -10.79 0.35 40.68
N ALA A 211 -9.49 0.55 40.48
CA ALA A 211 -8.95 1.66 39.70
C ALA A 211 -9.26 1.52 38.20
N ASP A 212 -9.18 0.28 37.67
CA ASP A 212 -9.50 -0.01 36.27
C ASP A 212 -10.99 0.19 35.97
N VAL A 213 -11.85 -0.20 36.92
CA VAL A 213 -13.31 0.02 36.85
C VAL A 213 -13.62 1.51 36.73
N ALA A 214 -13.05 2.33 37.62
CA ALA A 214 -13.25 3.78 37.62
C ALA A 214 -12.75 4.46 36.32
N MET A 215 -11.63 4.00 35.77
CA MET A 215 -11.12 4.47 34.47
C MET A 215 -12.10 4.14 33.33
N PHE A 216 -12.71 2.95 33.36
CA PHE A 216 -13.62 2.50 32.32
C PHE A 216 -14.97 3.23 32.37
N GLU A 217 -15.53 3.47 33.57
CA GLU A 217 -16.71 4.32 33.74
C GLU A 217 -16.49 5.74 33.23
N ALA A 218 -15.35 6.37 33.58
CA ALA A 218 -15.00 7.70 33.11
C ALA A 218 -14.85 7.76 31.57
N THR A 219 -14.27 6.72 30.96
CA THR A 219 -14.04 6.66 29.51
C THR A 219 -15.34 6.43 28.73
N CYS A 220 -16.19 5.50 29.18
CA CYS A 220 -17.45 5.20 28.48
C CYS A 220 -18.58 6.19 28.77
N ALA A 221 -18.48 7.02 29.83
CA ALA A 221 -19.33 8.20 30.02
C ALA A 221 -18.99 9.36 29.06
N GLY A 222 -17.84 9.30 28.38
CA GLY A 222 -17.39 10.31 27.41
C GLY A 222 -18.09 10.21 26.06
N VAL A 223 -18.40 11.37 25.46
CA VAL A 223 -18.88 11.43 24.07
C VAL A 223 -17.78 10.90 23.14
N ASN A 224 -18.11 9.95 22.27
CA ASN A 224 -17.20 9.25 21.35
C ASN A 224 -16.22 8.24 21.98
N ALA A 225 -16.56 7.54 23.06
CA ALA A 225 -15.72 6.47 23.62
C ALA A 225 -15.25 5.41 22.58
N SER A 226 -16.06 5.09 21.56
CA SER A 226 -15.68 4.21 20.44
C SER A 226 -14.54 4.76 19.55
N MET A 227 -14.22 6.06 19.64
CA MET A 227 -13.07 6.68 18.98
C MET A 227 -11.73 6.47 19.72
N LEU A 228 -11.71 5.91 20.93
CA LEU A 228 -10.50 5.78 21.76
C LEU A 228 -9.78 4.41 21.72
N GLY A 229 -10.23 3.43 20.95
CA GLY A 229 -9.52 2.13 20.83
C GLY A 229 -10.40 0.89 20.76
N PHE A 230 -11.70 1.04 21.00
CA PHE A 230 -12.61 -0.09 21.07
C PHE A 230 -13.12 -0.56 19.69
N PRO A 231 -13.24 -1.88 19.44
CA PRO A 231 -14.01 -2.42 18.33
C PRO A 231 -15.50 -2.30 18.61
N TYR A 232 -16.26 -2.33 17.54
CA TYR A 232 -17.58 -1.73 17.40
C TYR A 232 -18.01 -2.42 16.06
N SER A 233 -19.16 -3.11 15.91
CA SER A 233 -19.42 -4.01 14.75
C SER A 233 -20.70 -3.71 13.96
N GLU A 234 -20.65 -3.75 12.62
CA GLU A 234 -21.67 -3.10 11.77
C GLU A 234 -23.00 -3.87 11.64
N THR A 235 -23.02 -5.15 11.99
CA THR A 235 -24.27 -5.92 12.22
C THR A 235 -25.00 -5.50 13.51
N ASP A 236 -24.29 -4.81 14.40
CA ASP A 236 -24.74 -4.29 15.70
C ASP A 236 -24.46 -2.76 15.77
N GLY A 237 -24.49 -2.12 14.59
CA GLY A 237 -24.42 -0.66 14.40
C GLY A 237 -23.08 -0.01 14.75
N SER A 238 -21.95 -0.49 14.24
CA SER A 238 -20.64 0.03 14.65
C SER A 238 -19.36 -0.36 13.82
N VAL A 239 -18.16 0.22 14.10
CA VAL A 239 -16.92 0.21 13.24
C VAL A 239 -15.71 -0.59 13.80
N ASN A 240 -15.32 -1.70 13.14
CA ASN A 240 -14.48 -2.76 13.75
C ASN A 240 -12.96 -2.47 13.80
N ARG A 241 -12.42 -2.17 14.99
CA ARG A 241 -10.97 -2.29 15.29
C ARG A 241 -10.59 -3.74 15.61
N GLY A 242 -10.62 -4.59 14.58
CA GLY A 242 -10.52 -6.05 14.73
C GLY A 242 -9.36 -6.53 15.61
N GLN A 243 -9.72 -7.35 16.62
CA GLN A 243 -8.82 -8.38 17.14
C GLN A 243 -8.80 -9.53 16.11
N ALA A 244 -7.63 -9.98 15.65
CA ALA A 244 -7.55 -11.09 14.72
C ALA A 244 -7.74 -12.43 15.42
N PHE A 245 -8.76 -13.18 15.01
CA PHE A 245 -8.75 -14.64 15.10
C PHE A 245 -8.13 -15.23 13.82
N GLY A 246 -7.03 -15.98 13.95
CA GLY A 246 -6.67 -17.05 13.01
C GLY A 246 -5.77 -16.73 11.81
N ILE A 247 -5.12 -15.57 11.69
CA ILE A 247 -4.18 -15.28 10.59
C ILE A 247 -2.75 -15.67 10.99
N ARG A 248 -2.09 -16.49 10.16
CA ARG A 248 -0.84 -17.23 10.47
C ARG A 248 0.46 -16.37 10.48
N LYS A 249 0.52 -15.32 11.29
CA LYS A 249 1.76 -14.63 11.64
C LYS A 249 1.66 -14.04 13.04
N THR A 250 1.99 -14.82 14.04
CA THR A 250 2.16 -14.35 15.41
C THR A 250 3.29 -13.32 15.48
N ALA A 251 3.13 -12.26 16.27
CA ALA A 251 4.21 -11.35 16.59
C ALA A 251 5.08 -11.93 17.71
N ASP A 252 6.39 -11.74 17.61
CA ASP A 252 7.40 -12.17 18.59
C ASP A 252 7.05 -11.63 20.01
N PRO A 253 7.37 -12.36 21.09
CA PRO A 253 7.10 -11.92 22.47
C PRO A 253 7.68 -10.53 22.78
N GLY A 254 6.83 -9.63 23.30
CA GLY A 254 7.19 -8.25 23.59
C GLY A 254 6.83 -7.24 22.49
N ALA A 255 6.18 -7.68 21.40
CA ALA A 255 5.66 -6.77 20.38
C ALA A 255 4.53 -5.85 20.92
N PHE A 256 4.50 -4.61 20.43
CA PHE A 256 3.48 -3.61 20.74
C PHE A 256 2.91 -3.01 19.45
N TYR A 257 1.80 -2.25 19.51
CA TYR A 257 1.17 -1.71 18.30
C TYR A 257 2.01 -0.61 17.61
N TRP A 258 2.15 -0.71 16.30
CA TRP A 258 3.06 0.14 15.53
C TRP A 258 2.36 1.04 14.50
N TRP A 259 2.47 2.37 14.67
CA TRP A 259 2.25 3.35 13.59
C TRP A 259 3.00 4.66 13.88
N ASN A 260 3.16 5.52 12.87
CA ASN A 260 3.78 6.86 12.98
C ASN A 260 5.17 6.89 13.65
N GLY A 261 5.95 5.82 13.53
CA GLY A 261 7.33 5.79 14.01
C GLY A 261 7.52 5.68 15.53
N GLN A 262 6.45 5.41 16.29
CA GLN A 262 6.47 5.37 17.76
C GLN A 262 5.77 4.12 18.30
N GLN A 263 6.06 3.77 19.56
CA GLN A 263 5.25 2.81 20.32
C GLN A 263 3.88 3.39 20.61
N GLN A 264 2.84 2.57 20.47
CA GLN A 264 1.45 2.95 20.70
C GLN A 264 0.73 1.83 21.45
N TYR A 265 -0.26 2.21 22.25
CA TYR A 265 -0.86 1.34 23.26
C TYR A 265 -2.20 0.69 22.84
N PHE A 266 -2.80 1.15 21.74
CA PHE A 266 -4.13 0.71 21.28
C PHE A 266 -4.10 0.21 19.83
N PRO A 267 -4.99 -0.70 19.39
CA PRO A 267 -5.08 -1.08 17.97
C PRO A 267 -5.69 0.04 17.10
N ASN A 268 -5.03 0.38 15.99
CA ASN A 268 -5.51 1.38 15.01
C ASN A 268 -5.51 0.89 13.54
N ASN A 269 -6.34 -0.12 13.26
CA ASN A 269 -6.57 -0.63 11.90
C ASN A 269 -7.09 0.47 10.94
N ALA A 270 -7.90 1.42 11.43
CA ALA A 270 -8.41 2.52 10.62
C ALA A 270 -7.29 3.43 10.05
N TYR A 271 -6.24 3.71 10.83
CA TYR A 271 -5.05 4.40 10.33
C TYR A 271 -4.29 3.52 9.32
N GLN A 272 -4.04 2.26 9.66
CA GLN A 272 -3.30 1.30 8.84
C GLN A 272 -3.92 1.08 7.44
N SER A 273 -5.25 0.91 7.36
CA SER A 273 -5.97 0.77 6.08
C SER A 273 -6.04 2.11 5.31
N ASN A 274 -6.14 3.27 5.99
CA ASN A 274 -6.06 4.55 5.30
C ASN A 274 -4.65 4.83 4.75
N ALA A 275 -3.58 4.54 5.50
CA ALA A 275 -2.19 4.65 5.04
C ALA A 275 -1.95 3.79 3.79
N LEU A 276 -2.50 2.57 3.75
CA LEU A 276 -2.49 1.74 2.55
C LEU A 276 -3.22 2.39 1.36
N ARG A 277 -4.40 3.00 1.57
CA ARG A 277 -5.12 3.72 0.49
C ARG A 277 -4.35 4.92 -0.04
N TYR A 278 -3.62 5.64 0.81
CA TYR A 278 -2.68 6.68 0.35
C TYR A 278 -1.58 6.07 -0.52
N ALA A 279 -0.93 4.98 -0.07
CA ALA A 279 0.12 4.30 -0.82
C ALA A 279 -0.36 3.69 -2.17
N GLN A 280 -1.60 3.17 -2.20
CA GLN A 280 -2.27 2.72 -3.43
C GLN A 280 -2.53 3.88 -4.39
N THR A 281 -2.95 5.04 -3.86
CA THR A 281 -3.18 6.23 -4.69
C THR A 281 -1.86 6.78 -5.24
N SER A 282 -0.76 6.74 -4.48
CA SER A 282 0.56 7.14 -5.01
C SER A 282 1.13 6.15 -6.03
N TYR A 283 0.87 4.84 -5.89
CA TYR A 283 1.23 3.85 -6.92
C TYR A 283 0.50 4.16 -8.23
N PHE A 284 -0.81 4.43 -8.16
CA PHE A 284 -1.63 4.83 -9.31
C PHE A 284 -1.12 6.13 -9.97
N VAL A 285 -0.82 7.17 -9.18
CA VAL A 285 -0.23 8.41 -9.72
C VAL A 285 1.16 8.17 -10.32
N SER A 286 1.96 7.26 -9.75
CA SER A 286 3.26 6.89 -10.33
C SER A 286 3.12 6.24 -11.71
N ILE A 287 2.10 5.39 -11.92
CA ILE A 287 1.78 4.81 -13.24
C ILE A 287 1.56 5.94 -14.27
N ILE A 288 0.68 6.89 -13.97
CA ILE A 288 0.39 8.05 -14.84
C ILE A 288 1.69 8.82 -15.17
N VAL A 289 2.53 9.10 -14.17
CA VAL A 289 3.77 9.86 -14.39
C VAL A 289 4.78 9.11 -15.29
N VAL A 290 4.86 7.76 -15.22
CA VAL A 290 5.72 6.99 -16.13
C VAL A 290 5.09 6.73 -17.50
N GLN A 291 3.76 6.82 -17.63
CA GLN A 291 3.05 6.74 -18.91
C GLN A 291 3.36 7.94 -19.82
N TRP A 292 3.63 9.13 -19.26
CA TRP A 292 4.10 10.28 -20.06
C TRP A 292 5.38 9.94 -20.84
N ALA A 293 6.33 9.28 -20.18
CA ALA A 293 7.53 8.80 -20.84
C ALA A 293 7.23 7.66 -21.81
N ASP A 294 6.36 6.70 -21.45
CA ASP A 294 5.97 5.58 -22.31
C ASP A 294 5.38 6.04 -23.65
N LEU A 295 4.45 7.00 -23.62
CA LEU A 295 3.86 7.57 -24.83
C LEU A 295 4.90 8.32 -25.67
N LEU A 296 5.79 9.09 -25.04
CA LEU A 296 6.86 9.81 -25.75
C LEU A 296 7.86 8.85 -26.41
N ILE A 297 8.19 7.72 -25.77
CA ILE A 297 9.10 6.72 -26.37
C ILE A 297 8.40 5.86 -27.43
N ALA A 298 7.11 5.52 -27.24
CA ALA A 298 6.32 4.73 -28.18
C ALA A 298 6.05 5.48 -29.50
N LYS A 299 6.13 6.81 -29.48
CA LYS A 299 5.96 7.71 -30.62
C LYS A 299 6.86 7.37 -31.82
N THR A 300 8.14 7.08 -31.57
CA THR A 300 9.12 6.77 -32.62
C THR A 300 9.78 5.43 -32.34
N ARG A 301 10.17 4.69 -33.38
CA ARG A 301 10.83 3.38 -33.24
C ARG A 301 12.31 3.42 -33.59
N LYS A 302 12.74 4.37 -34.44
CA LYS A 302 14.14 4.54 -34.85
C LYS A 302 14.60 6.00 -34.85
N LEU A 303 13.73 6.96 -35.19
CA LEU A 303 14.08 8.39 -35.11
C LEU A 303 14.11 8.89 -33.65
N SER A 304 14.89 9.95 -33.40
CA SER A 304 14.85 10.65 -32.13
C SER A 304 13.59 11.50 -32.03
N ILE A 305 13.05 11.64 -30.82
CA ILE A 305 11.95 12.56 -30.56
C ILE A 305 12.32 14.03 -30.89
N PHE A 306 13.60 14.38 -30.82
CA PHE A 306 14.11 15.71 -31.20
C PHE A 306 14.12 15.95 -32.71
N GLU A 307 14.21 14.89 -33.51
CA GLU A 307 14.18 14.95 -34.99
C GLU A 307 12.73 15.01 -35.49
N GLN A 308 11.83 14.20 -34.90
CA GLN A 308 10.42 14.14 -35.27
C GLN A 308 9.59 15.33 -34.70
N GLY A 309 9.90 15.77 -33.48
CA GLY A 309 9.21 16.84 -32.76
C GLY A 309 7.81 16.48 -32.25
N MET A 310 7.20 17.35 -31.43
CA MET A 310 5.86 17.14 -30.84
C MET A 310 4.72 17.74 -31.69
N ARG A 311 4.72 17.46 -33.00
CA ARG A 311 3.75 18.03 -33.96
C ARG A 311 2.31 17.49 -33.85
N ASN A 312 2.14 16.27 -33.34
CA ASN A 312 0.83 15.63 -33.17
C ASN A 312 0.04 16.32 -32.04
N GLY A 313 -0.85 17.24 -32.41
CA GLY A 313 -1.68 17.99 -31.46
C GLY A 313 -2.66 17.13 -30.68
N PHE A 314 -3.11 16.00 -31.24
CA PHE A 314 -4.02 15.07 -30.57
C PHE A 314 -3.29 14.21 -29.52
N MET A 315 -2.01 13.87 -29.75
CA MET A 315 -1.13 13.26 -28.75
C MET A 315 -0.87 14.19 -27.56
N ASN A 316 -0.58 15.48 -27.82
CA ASN A 316 -0.41 16.47 -26.76
C ASN A 316 -1.71 16.68 -25.96
N PHE A 317 -2.87 16.61 -26.61
CA PHE A 317 -4.17 16.59 -25.94
C PHE A 317 -4.37 15.33 -25.09
N GLY A 318 -3.98 14.15 -25.59
CA GLY A 318 -4.06 12.89 -24.85
C GLY A 318 -3.30 12.94 -23.52
N LEU A 319 -2.04 13.38 -23.55
CA LEU A 319 -1.21 13.54 -22.35
C LEU A 319 -1.80 14.57 -21.36
N CYS A 320 -2.33 15.69 -21.87
CA CYS A 320 -3.04 16.66 -21.03
C CYS A 320 -4.31 16.06 -20.39
N PHE A 321 -5.13 15.35 -21.18
CA PHE A 321 -6.34 14.68 -20.70
C PHE A 321 -6.03 13.64 -19.62
N GLU A 322 -5.01 12.81 -19.83
CA GLU A 322 -4.53 11.79 -18.89
C GLU A 322 -4.16 12.40 -17.53
N THR A 323 -3.35 13.48 -17.52
CA THR A 323 -2.97 14.18 -16.27
C THR A 323 -4.16 14.83 -15.57
N VAL A 324 -5.06 15.48 -16.32
CA VAL A 324 -6.26 16.09 -15.76
C VAL A 324 -7.20 15.05 -15.17
N LEU A 325 -7.41 13.92 -15.86
CA LEU A 325 -8.23 12.81 -15.36
C LEU A 325 -7.63 12.21 -14.07
N GLY A 326 -6.31 12.00 -14.03
CA GLY A 326 -5.60 11.56 -12.83
C GLY A 326 -5.77 12.52 -11.64
N ILE A 327 -5.59 13.82 -11.86
CA ILE A 327 -5.82 14.86 -10.84
C ILE A 327 -7.28 14.82 -10.35
N LEU A 328 -8.26 14.74 -11.26
CA LEU A 328 -9.68 14.67 -10.89
C LEU A 328 -9.99 13.43 -10.05
N LEU A 329 -9.49 12.25 -10.41
CA LEU A 329 -9.69 10.98 -9.68
C LEU A 329 -9.11 10.99 -8.25
N VAL A 330 -8.05 11.76 -8.00
CA VAL A 330 -7.36 11.84 -6.70
C VAL A 330 -7.91 12.94 -5.79
N TYR A 331 -8.37 14.06 -6.37
CA TYR A 331 -8.77 15.24 -5.60
C TYR A 331 -10.28 15.48 -5.52
N LEU A 332 -11.11 14.88 -6.37
CA LEU A 332 -12.57 15.02 -6.24
C LEU A 332 -13.15 14.11 -5.13
N PRO A 333 -13.86 14.67 -4.12
CA PRO A 333 -14.32 13.88 -2.97
C PRO A 333 -15.33 12.79 -3.34
N PHE A 334 -16.17 13.02 -4.35
CA PHE A 334 -17.10 12.00 -4.86
C PHE A 334 -16.37 10.80 -5.48
N LEU A 335 -15.30 11.05 -6.25
CA LEU A 335 -14.50 9.98 -6.85
C LEU A 335 -13.69 9.24 -5.78
N ASN A 336 -13.18 9.94 -4.76
CA ASN A 336 -12.50 9.34 -3.61
C ASN A 336 -13.37 8.35 -2.81
N SER A 337 -14.69 8.54 -2.78
CA SER A 337 -15.62 7.57 -2.19
C SER A 337 -15.85 6.33 -3.07
N VAL A 338 -15.90 6.49 -4.40
CA VAL A 338 -16.18 5.40 -5.35
C VAL A 338 -14.93 4.55 -5.63
N PHE A 339 -13.80 5.19 -5.92
CA PHE A 339 -12.55 4.53 -6.30
C PHE A 339 -11.63 4.22 -5.10
N SER A 340 -12.06 4.59 -3.87
CA SER A 340 -11.30 4.45 -2.62
C SER A 340 -9.95 5.19 -2.58
N THR A 341 -9.74 6.15 -3.50
CA THR A 341 -8.58 7.02 -3.55
C THR A 341 -8.48 7.97 -2.34
N ARG A 342 -7.28 8.53 -2.15
CA ARG A 342 -6.99 9.52 -1.09
C ARG A 342 -6.23 10.72 -1.67
N PRO A 343 -6.56 11.96 -1.27
CA PRO A 343 -5.92 13.15 -1.82
C PRO A 343 -4.46 13.22 -1.38
N LEU A 344 -3.53 13.01 -2.32
CA LEU A 344 -2.10 13.00 -2.03
C LEU A 344 -1.54 14.40 -1.74
N TYR A 345 -0.51 14.45 -0.89
CA TYR A 345 0.34 15.63 -0.79
C TYR A 345 1.12 15.82 -2.10
N VAL A 346 1.39 17.07 -2.47
CA VAL A 346 2.11 17.41 -3.72
C VAL A 346 3.50 16.75 -3.78
N LEU A 347 4.16 16.57 -2.63
CA LEU A 347 5.43 15.86 -2.53
C LEU A 347 5.36 14.39 -2.97
N HIS A 348 4.21 13.73 -2.86
CA HIS A 348 4.02 12.32 -3.23
C HIS A 348 3.74 12.11 -4.73
N TRP A 349 3.62 13.18 -5.52
CA TRP A 349 3.55 13.11 -6.99
C TRP A 349 4.94 12.96 -7.64
N PHE A 350 5.96 13.65 -7.12
CA PHE A 350 7.29 13.71 -7.71
C PHE A 350 8.12 12.40 -7.70
N PRO A 351 7.92 11.41 -6.79
CA PRO A 351 8.74 10.19 -6.75
C PRO A 351 8.71 9.34 -8.04
N GLY A 352 7.67 9.47 -8.88
CA GLY A 352 7.63 8.84 -10.21
C GLY A 352 8.44 9.56 -11.29
N VAL A 353 8.72 10.86 -11.13
CA VAL A 353 9.36 11.69 -12.17
C VAL A 353 10.79 11.25 -12.51
N PRO A 354 11.68 10.90 -11.54
CA PRO A 354 13.00 10.37 -11.85
C PRO A 354 12.96 9.08 -12.70
N TRP A 355 11.98 8.22 -12.46
CA TRP A 355 11.79 6.99 -13.24
C TRP A 355 11.27 7.27 -14.64
N SER A 356 10.35 8.24 -14.80
CA SER A 356 9.89 8.73 -16.09
C SER A 356 11.04 9.28 -16.94
N ILE A 357 11.91 10.11 -16.34
CA ILE A 357 13.13 10.61 -17.00
C ILE A 357 14.08 9.46 -17.37
N LEU A 358 14.27 8.48 -16.49
CA LEU A 358 15.12 7.32 -16.73
C LEU A 358 14.62 6.46 -17.91
N ILE A 359 13.31 6.21 -18.00
CA ILE A 359 12.67 5.49 -19.12
C ILE A 359 12.91 6.23 -20.44
N PHE A 360 12.69 7.56 -20.45
CA PHE A 360 12.92 8.41 -21.63
C PHE A 360 14.39 8.39 -22.10
N VAL A 361 15.34 8.60 -21.17
CA VAL A 361 16.77 8.60 -21.47
C VAL A 361 17.26 7.23 -21.94
N TYR A 362 16.77 6.14 -21.32
CA TYR A 362 17.09 4.77 -21.72
C TYR A 362 16.73 4.50 -23.19
N ASP A 363 15.53 4.88 -23.61
CA ASP A 363 15.07 4.61 -24.96
C ASP A 363 15.71 5.53 -26.02
N GLU A 364 15.95 6.82 -25.73
CA GLU A 364 16.69 7.69 -26.66
C GLU A 364 18.16 7.22 -26.84
N ILE A 365 18.82 6.73 -25.78
CA ILE A 365 20.15 6.09 -25.90
C ILE A 365 20.06 4.82 -26.76
N ARG A 366 19.05 3.97 -26.55
CA ARG A 366 18.81 2.76 -27.36
C ARG A 366 18.61 3.11 -28.84
N LYS A 367 17.77 4.09 -29.15
CA LYS A 367 17.54 4.60 -30.50
C LYS A 367 18.79 5.19 -31.13
N MET A 368 19.57 5.99 -30.38
CA MET A 368 20.86 6.53 -30.82
C MET A 368 21.84 5.42 -31.22
N LEU A 369 21.97 4.37 -30.40
CA LEU A 369 22.85 3.24 -30.69
C LEU A 369 22.41 2.44 -31.93
N ILE A 370 21.10 2.27 -32.14
CA ILE A 370 20.54 1.66 -33.37
C ILE A 370 20.82 2.51 -34.61
N ARG A 371 20.79 3.86 -34.49
CA ARG A 371 21.16 4.76 -35.60
C ARG A 371 22.66 4.74 -35.93
N GLN A 372 23.51 4.58 -34.91
CA GLN A 372 24.98 4.52 -35.11
C GLN A 372 25.46 3.19 -35.70
N ASN A 373 24.88 2.06 -35.26
CA ASN A 373 25.29 0.71 -35.69
C ASN A 373 24.11 -0.07 -36.32
N PRO A 374 23.71 0.26 -37.57
CA PRO A 374 22.68 -0.49 -38.27
C PRO A 374 23.11 -1.94 -38.51
N GLY A 375 22.21 -2.89 -38.23
CA GLY A 375 22.51 -4.33 -38.22
C GLY A 375 23.19 -4.84 -36.94
N GLY A 376 23.40 -3.98 -35.93
CA GLY A 376 23.96 -4.38 -34.64
C GLY A 376 22.99 -5.19 -33.76
N TRP A 377 23.53 -5.84 -32.73
CA TRP A 377 22.78 -6.68 -31.77
C TRP A 377 21.52 -6.01 -31.20
N LEU A 378 21.60 -4.69 -30.94
CA LEU A 378 20.49 -3.90 -30.38
C LEU A 378 19.30 -3.80 -31.35
N GLU A 379 19.54 -3.69 -32.65
CA GLU A 379 18.50 -3.68 -33.68
C GLU A 379 17.91 -5.09 -33.83
N GLU A 380 18.76 -6.13 -33.87
CA GLU A 380 18.29 -7.52 -33.95
C GLU A 380 17.41 -7.95 -32.76
N HIS A 381 17.65 -7.41 -31.56
CA HIS A 381 16.94 -7.84 -30.34
C HIS A 381 15.82 -6.90 -29.89
N THR A 382 15.94 -5.59 -30.13
CA THR A 382 15.01 -4.57 -29.59
C THR A 382 14.25 -3.76 -30.63
N TYR A 383 14.53 -3.86 -31.93
CA TYR A 383 13.76 -3.17 -32.96
C TYR A 383 12.54 -3.99 -33.40
N TRP A 384 11.38 -3.34 -33.53
CA TRP A 384 10.14 -3.94 -34.03
C TRP A 384 9.57 -3.09 -35.17
N GLN A 385 8.92 -3.75 -36.14
CA GLN A 385 8.56 -3.20 -37.45
C GLN A 385 7.06 -3.23 -37.71
#